data_AF-A0A3B8RLG0-F1
#
_entry.id   AF-A0A3B8RLG0-F1
#
_cell.length_a   1.000
_cell.length_b   1.000
_cell.length_c   1.000
_cell.angle_alpha   90.00
_cell.angle_beta   90.00
_cell.angle_gamma   90.00
#
_symmetry.space_group_name_H-M   'P 1'
#
loop_
_entity.id
_entity.type
_entity.pdbx_description
1 polymer ?
#
loop_
_entity_poly.entity_id
_entity_poly.type
_entity_poly.pdbx_seq_one_letter_code
_entity_poly.pdbx_strand_id
1 'polypeptide(L)' 'VIREKILLSLEEAEKLNDKTGIDKYLTFVIVGGGPTGVELAGAIAEIAKQTMMKDFRNINAEKTKVILIEGSSRI' A
#
# COMPACT_ATOMS: atom_id res chain seq x y z
N VAL A 1 14.24 -3.08 -2.13
CA VAL A 1 13.84 -1.80 -1.51
C VAL A 1 12.32 -1.61 -1.45
N ILE A 2 11.57 -1.30 -2.52
CA ILE A 2 10.12 -0.99 -2.39
C ILE A 2 9.29 -2.20 -1.94
N ARG A 3 9.46 -3.35 -2.63
CA ARG A 3 8.75 -4.59 -2.29
C ARG A 3 8.99 -5.05 -0.85
N GLU A 4 10.24 -4.91 -0.39
CA GLU A 4 10.65 -5.18 0.98
C GLU A 4 9.97 -4.24 1.98
N LYS A 5 9.91 -2.94 1.70
CA LYS A 5 9.20 -1.97 2.56
C LYS A 5 7.70 -2.26 2.65
N ILE A 6 7.08 -2.71 1.55
CA ILE A 6 5.66 -3.12 1.56
C ILE A 6 5.51 -4.33 2.48
N LEU A 7 6.33 -5.36 2.32
CA LEU A 7 6.29 -6.57 3.15
C LEU A 7 6.45 -6.23 4.64
N LEU A 8 7.46 -5.43 4.99
CA LEU A 8 7.69 -4.99 6.37
C LEU A 8 6.48 -4.23 6.94
N SER A 9 5.82 -3.39 6.14
CA SER A 9 4.62 -2.68 6.57
C SER A 9 3.47 -3.64 6.88
N LEU A 10 3.26 -4.65 6.02
CA LEU A 10 2.24 -5.68 6.24
C LEU A 10 2.56 -6.56 7.45
N GLU A 11 3.82 -6.92 7.67
CA GLU A 11 4.23 -7.66 8.87
C GLU A 11 3.94 -6.88 10.16
N GLU A 12 4.14 -5.55 10.16
CA GLU A 12 3.77 -4.71 11.29
C GLU A 12 2.24 -4.62 11.47
N ALA A 13 1.48 -4.56 10.37
CA ALA A 13 0.02 -4.59 10.40
C ALA A 13 -0.52 -5.90 10.99
N GLU A 14 0.06 -7.05 10.63
CA GLU A 14 -0.37 -8.38 11.08
C GLU A 14 -0.22 -8.55 12.60
N LYS A 15 0.85 -7.97 13.17
CA LYS A 15 1.11 -7.97 14.63
C LYS A 15 0.04 -7.21 15.43
N LEU A 16 -0.74 -6.34 14.79
CA LEU A 16 -1.69 -5.46 15.47
C LEU A 16 -3.06 -6.10 15.74
N ASN A 17 -3.40 -7.28 15.21
CA ASN A 17 -4.58 -8.09 15.58
C ASN A 17 -5.85 -7.27 15.94
N ASP A 18 -6.31 -6.46 14.98
CA ASP A 18 -7.48 -5.55 15.05
C ASP A 18 -7.41 -4.40 16.07
N LYS A 19 -6.20 -4.05 16.53
CA LYS A 19 -5.94 -2.84 17.32
C LYS A 19 -5.95 -1.58 16.46
N THR A 20 -6.21 -0.45 17.08
CA THR A 20 -6.17 0.87 16.45
C THR A 20 -4.81 1.14 15.80
N GLY A 21 -4.82 1.66 14.57
CA GLY A 21 -3.61 2.09 13.87
C GLY A 21 -3.11 1.16 12.77
N ILE A 22 -3.85 0.09 12.43
CA ILE A 22 -3.52 -0.78 11.29
C ILE A 22 -3.55 -0.02 9.95
N ASP A 23 -4.46 0.94 9.81
CA ASP A 23 -4.69 1.69 8.55
C ASP A 23 -3.45 2.42 8.04
N LYS A 24 -2.54 2.85 8.93
CA LYS A 24 -1.31 3.55 8.54
C LYS A 24 -0.31 2.63 7.83
N TYR A 25 -0.37 1.33 8.09
CA TYR A 25 0.46 0.31 7.44
C TYR A 25 -0.17 -0.23 6.15
N LEU A 26 -1.47 0.01 5.96
CA LEU A 26 -2.21 -0.38 4.75
C LEU A 26 -2.39 0.78 3.78
N THR A 27 -1.82 1.95 4.08
CA THR A 27 -1.91 3.15 3.24
C THR A 27 -0.55 3.48 2.65
N PHE A 28 -0.44 3.37 1.32
CA PHE A 28 0.76 3.68 0.55
C PHE A 28 0.57 4.99 -0.19
N VAL A 29 1.48 5.94 0.00
CA VAL A 29 1.43 7.26 -0.64
C VAL A 29 2.56 7.38 -1.65
N ILE A 30 2.21 7.72 -2.88
CA ILE A 30 3.13 7.99 -3.98
C ILE A 30 3.01 9.47 -4.33
N VAL A 31 4.14 10.17 -4.41
CA VAL A 31 4.21 11.59 -4.74
C VAL A 31 4.78 11.75 -6.14
N GLY A 32 4.09 12.52 -6.98
CA GLY A 32 4.35 12.69 -8.40
C GLY A 32 3.46 11.78 -9.24
N GLY A 33 2.54 12.37 -10.00
CA GLY A 33 1.59 11.73 -10.92
C GLY A 33 2.07 11.66 -12.36
N GLY A 34 3.36 11.87 -12.63
CA GLY A 34 3.94 11.56 -13.94
C GLY A 34 3.91 10.05 -14.24
N PRO A 35 4.31 9.62 -15.46
CA PRO A 35 4.20 8.22 -15.90
C PRO A 35 4.77 7.20 -14.90
N THR A 36 5.96 7.48 -14.35
CA THR A 36 6.60 6.61 -13.35
C THR A 36 5.79 6.47 -12.07
N GLY A 37 5.16 7.55 -11.60
CA GLY A 37 4.37 7.52 -10.38
C GLY A 37 3.07 6.74 -10.56
N VAL A 38 2.43 6.89 -11.72
CA VAL A 38 1.23 6.12 -12.09
C VAL A 38 1.55 4.64 -12.22
N GLU A 39 2.63 4.27 -12.92
CA GLU A 39 3.08 2.88 -13.04
C GLU A 39 3.40 2.25 -11.68
N LEU A 40 4.11 2.99 -10.82
CA LEU A 40 4.45 2.53 -9.48
C LEU A 40 3.20 2.33 -8.62
N ALA A 41 2.24 3.27 -8.66
CA ALA A 41 0.99 3.16 -7.94
C ALA A 41 0.20 1.91 -8.38
N GLY A 42 0.14 1.65 -9.70
CA GLY A 42 -0.48 0.45 -10.25
C GLY A 42 0.18 -0.84 -9.78
N ALA A 43 1.52 -0.91 -9.86
CA ALA A 43 2.28 -2.07 -9.42
C ALA A 43 2.12 -2.35 -7.91
N ILE A 44 2.11 -1.31 -7.08
CA ILE A 44 1.87 -1.45 -5.63
C ILE A 44 0.45 -1.94 -5.36
N ALA A 45 -0.55 -1.39 -6.05
CA ALA A 45 -1.95 -1.82 -5.90
C ALA A 45 -2.12 -3.30 -6.27
N GLU A 46 -1.47 -3.77 -7.34
CA GLU A 46 -1.49 -5.16 -7.76
C GLU A 46 -0.81 -6.08 -6.73
N ILE A 47 0.40 -5.73 -6.29
CA ILE A 47 1.17 -6.52 -5.31
C ILE A 47 0.41 -6.64 -3.99
N ALA A 48 -0.09 -5.52 -3.46
CA ALA A 48 -0.79 -5.49 -2.19
C ALA A 48 -2.11 -6.26 -2.26
N LYS A 49 -2.96 -5.99 -3.26
CA LYS A 49 -4.31 -6.56 -3.34
C LYS A 49 -4.33 -8.04 -3.76
N GLN A 50 -3.44 -8.47 -4.67
CA GLN A 50 -3.56 -9.80 -5.28
C GLN A 50 -2.57 -10.85 -4.76
N THR A 51 -1.37 -10.44 -4.35
CA THR A 51 -0.28 -11.38 -4.10
C THR A 51 0.09 -11.48 -2.62
N MET A 52 0.41 -10.35 -1.97
CA MET A 52 1.00 -10.39 -0.63
C MET A 52 -0.02 -10.56 0.50
N MET A 53 -1.23 -9.99 0.38
CA MET A 53 -2.21 -10.03 1.48
C MET A 53 -2.85 -11.39 1.72
N LYS A 54 -2.68 -12.36 0.81
CA LYS A 54 -3.19 -13.72 0.98
C LYS A 54 -2.51 -14.48 2.13
N ASP A 55 -1.30 -14.08 2.50
CA ASP A 55 -0.51 -14.75 3.53
C ASP A 55 -0.75 -14.18 4.94
N PHE A 56 -1.53 -13.09 5.05
CA PHE A 56 -1.81 -12.38 6.30
C PHE A 56 -3.27 -12.58 6.73
N ARG A 57 -3.51 -12.99 7.97
CA ARG A 57 -4.85 -13.37 8.45
C ARG A 57 -5.58 -12.22 9.13
N ASN A 58 -4.83 -11.29 9.73
CA ASN A 58 -5.39 -10.19 10.51
C ASN A 58 -5.55 -8.91 9.69
N ILE A 59 -5.16 -8.94 8.42
CA ILE A 59 -5.22 -7.81 7.50
C ILE A 59 -6.37 -8.02 6.51
N ASN A 60 -7.18 -6.99 6.30
CA ASN A 60 -8.18 -6.99 5.24
C ASN A 60 -7.64 -6.25 4.02
N ALA A 61 -7.48 -6.97 2.90
CA ALA A 61 -6.99 -6.40 1.65
C ALA A 61 -7.85 -5.26 1.10
N GLU A 62 -9.16 -5.25 1.38
CA GLU A 62 -10.08 -4.17 0.98
C GLU A 62 -9.87 -2.88 1.79
N LYS A 63 -9.14 -2.92 2.91
CA LYS A 63 -8.76 -1.71 3.67
C LYS A 63 -7.51 -1.02 3.10
N THR A 64 -6.86 -1.63 2.12
CA THR A 64 -5.64 -1.10 1.51
C THR A 64 -5.91 0.13 0.67
N LYS A 65 -5.09 1.16 0.83
CA LYS A 65 -5.19 2.41 0.08
C LYS A 65 -3.87 2.67 -0.63
N VAL A 66 -3.94 2.96 -1.92
CA VAL A 66 -2.82 3.50 -2.69
C VAL A 66 -3.23 4.91 -3.12
N ILE A 67 -2.54 5.92 -2.59
CA ILE A 67 -2.84 7.32 -2.79
C ILE A 67 -1.74 7.92 -3.65
N LEU A 68 -2.13 8.44 -4.82
CA LEU A 68 -1.24 9.19 -5.70
C LEU A 68 -1.48 10.69 -5.49
N ILE A 69 -0.44 11.44 -5.20
CA ILE A 69 -0.48 12.89 -4.99
C ILE A 69 0.31 13.56 -6.12
N GLU A 70 -0.31 14.46 -6.87
CA GLU A 70 0.32 15.30 -7.88
C GLU A 70 0.11 16.78 -7.51
N GLY A 71 1.18 17.57 -7.64
CA GLY A 71 1.17 19.00 -7.30
C GLY A 71 0.69 19.89 -8.45
N SER A 72 0.68 19.37 -9.68
CA SER A 72 0.13 20.02 -10.86
C SER A 72 -1.39 19.86 -10.95
N SER A 73 -2.04 20.70 -11.77
CA SER A 73 -3.49 20.64 -11.97
C SER A 73 -3.96 19.46 -12.82
N ARG A 74 -3.04 18.60 -13.29
CA ARG A 74 -3.34 17.51 -14.22
C ARG A 74 -2.48 16.27 -13.96
N ILE A 75 -3.02 15.13 -14.37
CA ILE A 75 -2.35 13.83 -14.49
C ILE A 75 -2.31 13.48 -15.99
#